data_AF-A0A2C6ANJ5-F1
#
_entry.id   AF-A0A2C6ANJ5-F1
#
_cell.length_a   1.000
_cell.length_b   1.000
_cell.length_c   1.000
_cell.angle_alpha   90.00
_cell.angle_beta   90.00
_cell.angle_gamma   90.00
#
_symmetry.space_group_name_H-M   'P 1'
#
loop_
_entity.id
_entity.type
_entity.pdbx_description
1 polymer ?
#
loop_
_entity_poly.entity_id
_entity_poly.type
_entity_poly.pdbx_seq_one_letter_code
_entity_poly.pdbx_strand_id
1 'polypeptide(L)'
;MKLTTFALAFLVGCVLAERPEERPSNRAQRRILKRSEQEGQIWAEIEDNEQYRICAEETLPDNPCVRELFYLQGSVGAFRHNCLEGDLSKGVGIQVRHGYYPANIFPQGPQCGVNEGLVTKMTREDYEIVCEKCIGPTSWDPAGTEPALTFIENDE
;
A
#
# COMPACT_ATOMS: atom_id res chain seq x y z
N MET A 1 69.72 -4.64 -29.18
CA MET A 1 69.08 -3.77 -28.17
C MET A 1 67.63 -3.55 -28.60
N LYS A 2 66.66 -4.12 -27.88
CA LYS A 2 65.22 -4.00 -28.16
C LYS A 2 64.59 -3.29 -26.97
N LEU A 3 64.10 -2.06 -27.15
CA LEU A 3 63.29 -1.36 -26.16
C LEU A 3 61.90 -2.02 -26.13
N THR A 4 61.47 -2.46 -24.95
CA THR A 4 60.11 -2.92 -24.69
C THR A 4 59.43 -1.93 -23.77
N THR A 5 58.39 -1.30 -24.30
CA THR A 5 57.58 -0.27 -23.65
C THR A 5 56.56 -0.93 -22.73
N PHE A 6 56.53 -0.55 -21.46
CA PHE A 6 55.50 -0.93 -20.50
C PHE A 6 54.20 -0.18 -20.81
N ALA A 7 53.10 -0.89 -21.01
CA ALA A 7 51.75 -0.32 -21.02
C ALA A 7 50.96 -0.93 -19.85
N LEU A 8 50.78 -0.12 -18.80
CA LEU A 8 49.78 -0.35 -17.76
C LEU A 8 48.39 -0.09 -18.35
N ALA A 9 47.58 -1.13 -18.50
CA ALA A 9 46.15 -0.98 -18.78
C ALA A 9 45.38 -1.10 -17.46
N PHE A 10 44.74 0.00 -17.09
CA PHE A 10 43.89 0.15 -15.92
C PHE A 10 42.65 -0.74 -15.99
N LEU A 11 42.34 -1.39 -14.87
CA LEU A 11 41.08 -2.05 -14.57
C LEU A 11 39.94 -1.01 -14.57
N VAL A 12 38.99 -1.14 -15.50
CA VAL A 12 37.69 -0.46 -15.41
C VAL A 12 36.69 -1.47 -14.88
N GLY A 13 36.52 -1.48 -13.55
CA GLY A 13 35.42 -2.17 -12.89
C GLY A 13 34.12 -1.42 -13.17
N CYS A 14 33.20 -2.06 -13.88
CA CYS A 14 31.81 -1.62 -13.97
C CYS A 14 31.13 -1.85 -12.60
N VAL A 15 31.21 -0.85 -11.71
CA VAL A 15 30.32 -0.76 -10.56
C VAL A 15 28.96 -0.35 -11.11
N LEU A 16 28.05 -1.32 -11.24
CA LEU A 16 26.63 -1.06 -11.41
C LEU A 16 26.16 -0.33 -10.15
N ALA A 17 26.10 1.00 -10.24
CA ALA A 17 25.45 1.83 -9.25
C ALA A 17 23.96 1.47 -9.28
N GLU A 18 23.53 0.70 -8.28
CA GLU A 18 22.11 0.54 -7.95
C GLU A 18 21.52 1.94 -7.79
N ARG A 19 20.57 2.29 -8.66
CA ARG A 19 19.83 3.54 -8.51
C ARG A 19 19.08 3.45 -7.19
N PRO A 20 19.25 4.40 -6.27
CA PRO A 20 18.43 4.43 -5.07
C PRO A 20 16.97 4.54 -5.51
N GLU A 21 16.14 3.59 -5.08
CA GLU A 21 14.68 3.69 -5.16
C GLU A 21 14.27 5.05 -4.59
N GLU A 22 13.82 5.94 -5.47
CA GLU A 22 13.26 7.23 -5.08
C GLU A 22 12.01 6.96 -4.24
N ARG A 23 12.16 7.08 -2.91
CA ARG A 23 11.00 7.24 -2.02
C ARG A 23 10.13 8.35 -2.61
N PRO A 24 8.85 8.09 -2.90
CA PRO A 24 7.99 9.10 -3.49
C PRO A 24 8.01 10.34 -2.60
N SER A 25 8.44 11.46 -3.20
CA SER A 25 8.55 12.74 -2.52
C SER A 25 7.22 13.10 -1.86
N ASN A 26 7.26 13.60 -0.63
CA ASN A 26 6.11 14.24 0.06
C ASN A 26 5.39 15.27 -0.85
N ARG A 27 6.09 15.84 -1.84
CA ARG A 27 5.54 16.77 -2.82
C ARG A 27 4.67 16.09 -3.88
N ALA A 28 5.00 14.86 -4.29
CA ALA A 28 4.22 14.05 -5.21
C ALA A 28 2.93 13.56 -4.54
N GLN A 29 3.03 13.04 -3.32
CA GLN A 29 1.85 12.69 -2.50
C GLN A 29 0.93 13.90 -2.28
N ARG A 30 1.48 15.08 -1.95
CA ARG A 30 0.67 16.32 -1.83
C ARG A 30 -0.02 16.74 -3.12
N ARG A 31 0.54 16.43 -4.30
CA ARG A 31 -0.10 16.73 -5.59
C ARG A 31 -1.24 15.76 -5.88
N ILE A 32 -1.08 14.49 -5.53
CA ILE A 32 -2.13 13.47 -5.65
C ILE A 32 -3.28 13.80 -4.69
N LEU A 33 -2.98 14.16 -3.44
CA LEU A 33 -3.98 14.66 -2.47
C LEU A 33 -4.70 15.90 -2.99
N LYS A 34 -3.99 16.92 -3.49
CA LYS A 34 -4.61 18.13 -4.05
C LYS A 34 -5.50 17.86 -5.27
N ARG A 35 -5.14 16.88 -6.10
CA ARG A 35 -5.93 16.51 -7.27
C ARG A 35 -7.19 15.73 -6.86
N SER A 36 -7.06 14.79 -5.92
CA SER A 36 -8.18 14.08 -5.30
C SER A 36 -9.15 15.04 -4.60
N GLU A 37 -8.64 16.05 -3.88
CA GLU A 37 -9.44 17.12 -3.27
C GLU A 37 -10.27 17.90 -4.30
N GLN A 38 -9.74 18.10 -5.52
CA GLN A 38 -10.43 18.80 -6.61
C GLN A 38 -11.40 17.90 -7.39
N GLU A 39 -11.14 16.60 -7.51
CA GLU A 39 -11.92 15.67 -8.35
C GLU A 39 -13.00 14.90 -7.55
N GLY A 40 -13.05 15.02 -6.22
CA GLY A 40 -14.15 14.47 -5.40
C GLY A 40 -14.25 12.95 -5.44
N GLN A 41 -13.14 12.27 -5.73
CA GLN A 41 -13.11 10.83 -5.95
C GLN A 41 -11.90 10.18 -5.28
N ILE A 42 -12.09 8.92 -4.91
CA ILE A 42 -11.06 8.06 -4.32
C ILE A 42 -10.25 7.42 -5.46
N TRP A 43 -8.92 7.36 -5.35
CA TRP A 43 -8.07 6.75 -6.38
C TRP A 43 -8.53 5.34 -6.76
N ALA A 44 -8.98 4.56 -5.77
CA ALA A 44 -9.46 3.20 -5.94
C ALA A 44 -10.79 3.11 -6.72
N GLU A 45 -11.61 4.16 -6.65
CA GLU A 45 -12.86 4.27 -7.42
C GLU A 45 -12.60 4.71 -8.87
N ILE A 46 -11.54 5.50 -9.10
CA ILE A 46 -11.19 6.03 -10.43
C ILE A 46 -10.51 4.95 -11.30
N GLU A 47 -9.59 4.21 -10.72
CA GLU A 47 -8.76 3.23 -11.44
C GLU A 47 -9.48 1.90 -11.72
N ASP A 48 -10.79 1.82 -11.44
CA ASP A 48 -11.56 0.57 -11.42
C ASP A 48 -10.81 -0.53 -10.66
N ASN A 49 -10.37 -0.18 -9.45
CA ASN A 49 -9.49 -1.04 -8.68
C ASN A 49 -10.27 -2.29 -8.23
N GLU A 50 -10.02 -3.41 -8.90
CA GLU A 50 -10.71 -4.68 -8.65
C GLU A 50 -10.65 -5.08 -7.17
N GLN A 51 -9.49 -4.88 -6.52
CA GLN A 51 -9.33 -5.19 -5.09
C GLN A 51 -10.27 -4.36 -4.21
N TYR A 52 -10.39 -3.06 -4.49
CA TYR A 52 -11.32 -2.19 -3.79
C TYR A 52 -12.76 -2.61 -4.03
N ARG A 53 -13.15 -2.84 -5.29
CA ARG A 53 -14.51 -3.23 -5.64
C ARG A 53 -14.92 -4.55 -4.97
N ILE A 54 -14.10 -5.59 -5.07
CA ILE A 54 -14.35 -6.88 -4.39
C ILE A 54 -14.44 -6.69 -2.88
N CYS A 55 -13.56 -5.87 -2.30
CA CYS A 55 -13.61 -5.59 -0.88
C CYS A 55 -14.90 -4.86 -0.47
N ALA A 56 -15.28 -3.82 -1.20
CA ALA A 56 -16.39 -2.92 -0.90
C ALA A 56 -17.77 -3.48 -1.29
N GLU A 57 -17.86 -4.42 -2.22
CA GLU A 57 -19.13 -4.94 -2.72
C GLU A 57 -19.39 -6.39 -2.29
N GLU A 58 -18.34 -7.21 -2.16
CA GLU A 58 -18.49 -8.65 -1.95
C GLU A 58 -17.98 -9.10 -0.57
N THR A 59 -16.85 -8.55 -0.12
CA THR A 59 -16.18 -9.06 1.09
C THR A 59 -16.66 -8.38 2.36
N LEU A 60 -16.78 -7.05 2.34
CA LEU A 60 -17.14 -6.22 3.49
C LEU A 60 -18.10 -5.07 3.07
N PRO A 61 -19.29 -5.38 2.51
CA PRO A 61 -20.17 -4.37 1.90
C PRO A 61 -20.70 -3.30 2.85
N ASP A 62 -20.86 -3.63 4.12
CA ASP A 62 -21.40 -2.72 5.14
C ASP A 62 -20.30 -2.12 6.04
N ASN A 63 -19.03 -2.36 5.74
CA ASN A 63 -17.93 -1.89 6.59
C ASN A 63 -17.49 -0.47 6.18
N PRO A 64 -17.72 0.55 7.03
CA PRO A 64 -17.39 1.94 6.70
C PRO A 64 -15.87 2.18 6.55
N CYS A 65 -15.04 1.32 7.15
CA CYS A 65 -13.59 1.44 7.12
C CYS A 65 -12.99 1.10 5.75
N VAL A 66 -13.67 0.34 4.90
CA VAL A 66 -13.14 -0.04 3.58
C VAL A 66 -12.84 1.21 2.75
N ARG A 67 -13.87 2.03 2.52
CA ARG A 67 -13.76 3.24 1.70
C ARG A 67 -12.73 4.22 2.25
N GLU A 68 -12.75 4.44 3.57
CA GLU A 68 -11.86 5.38 4.23
C GLU A 68 -10.40 4.93 4.22
N LEU A 69 -10.13 3.67 4.55
CA LEU A 69 -8.76 3.16 4.55
C LEU A 69 -8.18 3.16 3.15
N PHE A 70 -8.92 2.71 2.13
CA PHE A 70 -8.46 2.81 0.74
C PHE A 70 -8.09 4.25 0.39
N TYR A 71 -8.97 5.22 0.68
CA TYR A 71 -8.67 6.64 0.45
C TYR A 71 -7.40 7.11 1.16
N LEU A 72 -7.26 6.84 2.45
CA LEU A 72 -6.14 7.32 3.27
C LEU A 72 -4.79 6.77 2.83
N GLN A 73 -4.74 5.55 2.28
CA GLN A 73 -3.46 4.94 1.88
C GLN A 73 -2.95 5.44 0.52
N GLY A 74 -3.83 5.91 -0.35
CA GLY A 74 -3.46 6.50 -1.65
C GLY A 74 -3.04 5.51 -2.75
N SER A 75 -2.80 4.23 -2.44
CA SER A 75 -2.65 3.14 -3.42
C SER A 75 -2.76 1.75 -2.77
N VAL A 76 -3.02 0.69 -3.55
CA VAL A 76 -3.03 -0.71 -3.05
C VAL A 76 -1.66 -1.10 -2.51
N GLY A 77 -0.58 -0.73 -3.20
CA GLY A 77 0.78 -1.05 -2.76
C GLY A 77 1.13 -0.42 -1.42
N ALA A 78 0.78 0.86 -1.24
CA ALA A 78 0.95 1.55 0.04
C ALA A 78 0.07 0.94 1.14
N PHE A 79 -1.17 0.57 0.81
CA PHE A 79 -2.07 -0.08 1.77
C PHE A 79 -1.52 -1.44 2.20
N ARG A 80 -1.08 -2.28 1.26
CA ARG A 80 -0.44 -3.57 1.54
C ARG A 80 0.78 -3.41 2.45
N HIS A 81 1.67 -2.48 2.11
CA HIS A 81 2.83 -2.19 2.97
C HIS A 81 2.39 -1.76 4.37
N ASN A 82 1.40 -0.87 4.50
CA ASN A 82 0.95 -0.40 5.81
C ASN A 82 0.27 -1.48 6.65
N CYS A 83 -0.48 -2.40 6.04
CA CYS A 83 -1.06 -3.56 6.72
C CYS A 83 -0.01 -4.56 7.22
N LEU A 84 1.07 -4.78 6.45
CA LEU A 84 2.07 -5.80 6.78
C LEU A 84 3.19 -5.28 7.69
N GLU A 85 3.67 -4.06 7.44
CA GLU A 85 4.92 -3.55 8.03
C GLU A 85 4.83 -2.09 8.50
N GLY A 86 3.83 -1.34 8.03
CA GLY A 86 3.68 0.08 8.33
C GLY A 86 2.77 0.38 9.51
N ASP A 87 2.01 1.46 9.44
CA ASP A 87 1.31 2.00 10.61
C ASP A 87 0.11 1.15 11.05
N LEU A 88 -0.51 0.41 10.12
CA LEU A 88 -1.61 -0.52 10.42
C LEU A 88 -1.09 -1.86 10.97
N SER A 89 0.17 -2.23 10.73
CA SER A 89 0.75 -3.46 11.30
C SER A 89 1.00 -3.38 12.81
N LYS A 90 1.10 -2.15 13.35
CA LYS A 90 1.45 -1.90 14.74
C LYS A 90 0.16 -1.89 15.55
N GLY A 91 0.07 -2.72 16.60
CA GLY A 91 -1.08 -2.78 17.52
C GLY A 91 -1.30 -1.53 18.37
N VAL A 92 -1.00 -0.35 17.82
CA VAL A 92 -1.15 0.97 18.43
C VAL A 92 -2.16 1.73 17.59
N GLY A 93 -3.15 2.36 18.24
CA GLY A 93 -4.16 3.13 17.52
C GLY A 93 -3.55 4.28 16.70
N ILE A 94 -4.01 4.43 15.46
CA ILE A 94 -3.58 5.48 14.54
C ILE A 94 -4.51 6.67 14.69
N GLN A 95 -3.96 7.89 14.65
CA GLN A 95 -4.74 9.12 14.71
C GLN A 95 -4.68 9.85 13.37
N VAL A 96 -5.85 10.08 12.77
CA VAL A 96 -6.00 10.80 11.51
C VAL A 96 -6.70 12.12 11.77
N ARG A 97 -6.13 13.24 11.32
CA ARG A 97 -6.78 14.56 11.46
C ARG A 97 -7.97 14.65 10.52
N HIS A 98 -9.09 15.24 10.96
CA HIS A 98 -10.28 15.44 10.12
C HIS A 98 -10.00 16.26 8.86
N GLY A 99 -8.93 17.07 8.84
CA GLY A 99 -8.49 17.78 7.62
C GLY A 99 -8.06 16.87 6.47
N TYR A 100 -7.84 15.57 6.71
CA TYR A 100 -7.63 14.56 5.67
C TYR A 100 -8.94 13.96 5.15
N TYR A 101 -10.10 14.31 5.70
CA TYR A 101 -11.41 13.85 5.23
C TYR A 101 -12.15 15.00 4.55
N PRO A 102 -11.90 15.25 3.26
CA PRO A 102 -12.50 16.40 2.59
C PRO A 102 -14.01 16.18 2.39
N ALA A 103 -14.80 17.21 2.65
CA ALA A 103 -16.26 17.14 2.73
C ALA A 103 -16.94 16.75 1.41
N ASN A 104 -16.27 16.90 0.27
CA ASN A 104 -16.77 16.45 -1.03
C ASN A 104 -16.70 14.92 -1.22
N ILE A 105 -15.78 14.24 -0.52
CA ILE A 105 -15.65 12.77 -0.56
C ILE A 105 -16.33 12.15 0.67
N PHE A 106 -16.12 12.76 1.84
CA PHE A 106 -16.66 12.32 3.13
C PHE A 106 -17.57 13.41 3.72
N PRO A 107 -18.80 13.57 3.22
CA PRO A 107 -19.70 14.65 3.65
C PRO A 107 -20.14 14.55 5.11
N GLN A 108 -20.15 13.33 5.65
CA GLN A 108 -20.45 13.05 7.06
C GLN A 108 -19.17 12.99 7.92
N GLY A 109 -18.00 13.25 7.29
CA GLY A 109 -16.70 13.05 7.91
C GLY A 109 -16.36 11.56 8.10
N PRO A 110 -15.35 11.27 8.93
CA PRO A 110 -14.92 9.91 9.26
C PRO A 110 -16.05 9.12 9.96
N GLN A 111 -16.35 7.95 9.42
CA GLN A 111 -17.29 6.93 9.89
C GLN A 111 -16.56 5.70 10.45
N CYS A 112 -15.27 5.53 10.15
CA CYS A 112 -14.40 4.52 10.74
C CYS A 112 -13.70 5.05 12.00
N GLY A 113 -13.51 4.21 13.02
CA GLY A 113 -12.83 4.58 14.26
C GLY A 113 -13.64 5.49 15.19
N VAL A 114 -12.96 6.06 16.18
CA VAL A 114 -13.56 6.88 17.24
C VAL A 114 -13.14 8.34 17.09
N ASN A 115 -14.13 9.23 16.99
CA ASN A 115 -13.89 10.66 16.87
C ASN A 115 -13.54 11.29 18.23
N GLU A 116 -12.35 11.88 18.33
CA GLU A 116 -11.79 12.54 19.51
C GLU A 116 -11.41 13.99 19.15
N GLY A 117 -12.40 14.88 19.18
CA GLY A 117 -12.20 16.31 18.86
C GLY A 117 -11.94 16.55 17.37
N LEU A 118 -10.68 16.83 16.99
CA LEU A 118 -10.26 17.12 15.61
C LEU A 118 -9.54 15.95 14.93
N VAL A 119 -9.51 14.80 15.60
CA VAL A 119 -8.89 13.58 15.10
C VAL A 119 -9.84 12.39 15.22
N THR A 120 -9.66 11.45 14.33
CA THR A 120 -10.25 10.12 14.39
C THR A 120 -9.18 9.15 14.82
N LYS A 121 -9.44 8.42 15.89
CA LYS A 121 -8.59 7.37 16.40
C LYS A 121 -9.07 6.03 15.86
N MET A 122 -8.29 5.44 14.97
CA MET A 122 -8.50 4.09 14.46
C MET A 122 -7.78 3.10 15.38
N THR A 123 -8.54 2.18 15.95
CA THR A 123 -8.08 1.04 16.72
C THR A 123 -7.68 -0.10 15.79
N ARG A 124 -7.05 -1.15 16.34
CA ARG A 124 -6.70 -2.33 15.55
C ARG A 124 -7.93 -2.98 14.94
N GLU A 125 -8.99 -3.04 15.73
CA GLU A 125 -10.27 -3.64 15.38
C GLU A 125 -10.91 -2.96 14.16
N ASP A 126 -10.66 -1.65 13.97
CA ASP A 126 -11.20 -0.88 12.84
C ASP A 126 -10.56 -1.29 11.50
N TYR A 127 -9.25 -1.56 11.49
CA TYR A 127 -8.52 -1.81 10.24
C TYR A 127 -8.11 -3.27 10.02
N GLU A 128 -8.05 -4.09 11.08
CA GLU A 128 -7.53 -5.47 11.01
C GLU A 128 -8.35 -6.31 10.04
N ILE A 129 -9.68 -6.24 10.14
CA ILE A 129 -10.56 -6.99 9.24
C ILE A 129 -10.37 -6.57 7.77
N VAL A 130 -10.12 -5.28 7.50
CA VAL A 130 -9.85 -4.79 6.15
C VAL A 130 -8.48 -5.27 5.67
N CYS A 131 -7.46 -5.20 6.52
CA CYS A 131 -6.14 -5.71 6.21
C CYS A 131 -6.14 -7.22 5.92
N GLU A 132 -6.85 -8.02 6.72
CA GLU A 132 -6.91 -9.47 6.54
C GLU A 132 -7.74 -9.88 5.33
N LYS A 133 -8.93 -9.29 5.18
CA LYS A 133 -9.90 -9.73 4.17
C LYS A 133 -9.69 -9.10 2.81
N CYS A 134 -9.19 -7.86 2.78
CA CYS A 134 -9.09 -7.09 1.54
C CYS A 134 -7.66 -6.88 1.06
N ILE A 135 -6.65 -7.05 1.91
CA ILE A 135 -5.27 -6.70 1.56
C ILE A 135 -4.27 -7.86 1.75
N GLY A 136 -4.61 -8.86 2.58
CA GLY A 136 -3.73 -9.84 3.23
C GLY A 136 -2.67 -10.55 2.37
N PRO A 137 -1.85 -11.44 2.97
CA PRO A 137 -0.75 -12.10 2.27
C PRO A 137 -1.21 -12.95 1.06
N THR A 138 -2.50 -13.29 0.96
CA THR A 138 -3.09 -14.23 0.01
C THR A 138 -4.34 -13.71 -0.72
N SER A 139 -4.79 -12.46 -0.53
CA SER A 139 -6.07 -11.99 -1.11
C SER A 139 -5.99 -11.63 -2.60
N TRP A 140 -4.87 -11.93 -3.27
CA TRP A 140 -4.73 -11.83 -4.72
C TRP A 140 -3.95 -13.04 -5.25
N ASP A 141 -4.65 -14.16 -5.35
CA ASP A 141 -4.28 -15.24 -6.27
C ASP A 141 -5.43 -15.39 -7.29
N PRO A 142 -5.43 -14.64 -8.41
CA PRO A 142 -6.46 -14.81 -9.44
C PRO A 142 -6.38 -16.19 -10.12
N ALA A 143 -5.35 -16.99 -9.82
CA ALA A 143 -5.13 -18.32 -10.33
C ALA A 143 -4.79 -19.27 -9.18
N GLY A 144 -5.79 -19.65 -8.38
CA GLY A 144 -5.64 -20.57 -7.25
C GLY A 144 -4.61 -21.66 -7.50
N THR A 145 -3.42 -21.46 -6.93
CA THR A 145 -2.37 -22.48 -6.93
C THR A 145 -1.91 -22.58 -5.49
N GLU A 146 -2.56 -23.45 -4.73
CA GLU A 146 -1.92 -24.03 -3.55
C GLU A 146 -0.52 -24.49 -3.98
N PRO A 147 0.56 -24.16 -3.25
CA PRO A 147 1.80 -24.89 -3.43
C PRO A 147 1.50 -26.34 -3.02
N ALA A 148 1.24 -27.19 -4.01
CA ALA A 148 1.28 -28.62 -3.84
C ALA A 148 2.69 -28.96 -3.35
N LEU A 149 2.81 -29.18 -2.04
CA LEU A 149 3.92 -29.92 -1.45
C LEU A 149 3.78 -31.36 -1.97
N THR A 150 4.25 -31.59 -3.20
CA THR A 150 4.57 -32.94 -3.64
C THR A 150 5.80 -33.37 -2.85
N PHE A 151 5.53 -34.16 -1.81
CA PHE A 151 6.54 -34.99 -1.16
C PHE A 151 7.21 -35.83 -2.25
N ILE A 152 8.51 -35.64 -2.43
CA ILE A 152 9.34 -36.56 -3.20
C ILE A 152 9.44 -37.81 -2.33
N GLU A 153 8.55 -38.78 -2.53
CA GLU A 153 8.85 -40.16 -2.20
C GLU A 153 9.79 -40.67 -3.29
N ASN A 154 11.09 -40.55 -3.00
CA ASN A 154 12.08 -41.43 -3.61
C ASN A 154 11.85 -42.81 -2.98
N ASP A 155 11.21 -43.71 -3.72
CA ASP A 155 11.32 -45.14 -3.44
C ASP A 155 11.91 -45.84 -4.67
N GLU A 156 12.78 -46.80 -4.34
CA GLU A 156 13.78 -47.53 -5.13
C GLU A 156 13.31 -48.20 -6.43
#